data_AF-A0A257SM66-F1
#
_entry.id   AF-A0A257SM66-F1
#
_cell.length_a   1.000
_cell.length_b   1.000
_cell.length_c   1.000
_cell.angle_alpha   90.00
_cell.angle_beta   90.00
_cell.angle_gamma   90.00
#
_symmetry.space_group_name_H-M   'P 1'
#
loop_
_entity.id
_entity.type
_entity.pdbx_description
1 polymer ?
#
loop_
_entity_poly.entity_id
_entity_poly.type
_entity_poly.pdbx_seq_one_letter_code
_entity_poly.pdbx_strand_id
1 'polypeptide(L)'
;MKRPRLWPDTLFMRMFLLIAGLLVLSQIAVYWFFNIYQINPRAEMLARQWAQTLTIVAALQPAQVEALRDRLQQEGMTLRSGAAVRGHSPNVAILQTALARMRQLLGPQAELLVDYPHGRIWLRLSPASPLAVGVALPAPAALPLPWLKLTAIVLLSLLGAFLTVRQVARPLTRLMNSVEHMGREDPPPTVPETGPADIRRLATRFNQLLRDLYQLWKERELVLVGVSHDLRTPLTRLRLAAEFLPSDSEARGEIVANVREMDGVIAQFLDYARSGREEELGPGDLAQLLRELVERYHDQTQLTLHLPREPLPTVAFQPIGLARAVQNLMENAMR
;
A
#
# COMPACT_ATOMS: atom_id res chain seq x y z
N MET A 1 -2.99 -24.21 4.79
CA MET A 1 -2.49 -23.08 5.62
C MET A 1 -1.87 -22.04 4.70
N LYS A 2 -2.51 -20.86 4.52
CA LYS A 2 -1.96 -19.78 3.67
C LYS A 2 -0.90 -19.01 4.48
N ARG A 3 0.34 -18.93 3.97
CA ARG A 3 1.40 -18.12 4.59
C ARG A 3 0.96 -16.65 4.67
N PRO A 4 1.14 -15.95 5.79
CA PRO A 4 0.79 -14.53 5.88
C PRO A 4 1.66 -13.75 4.89
N ARG A 5 1.03 -13.07 3.93
CA ARG A 5 1.70 -12.20 2.96
C ARG A 5 2.18 -10.96 3.73
N LEU A 6 3.48 -10.92 4.06
CA LEU A 6 4.11 -9.79 4.77
C LEU A 6 4.19 -8.51 3.91
N TRP A 7 3.84 -8.60 2.62
CA TRP A 7 3.97 -7.50 1.65
C TRP A 7 2.60 -7.02 1.18
N PRO A 8 2.32 -5.71 1.20
CA PRO A 8 1.05 -5.19 0.71
C PRO A 8 0.94 -5.26 -0.83
N ASP A 9 -0.29 -5.51 -1.30
CA ASP A 9 -0.59 -5.76 -2.72
C ASP A 9 -0.73 -4.47 -3.56
N THR A 10 -0.84 -3.29 -2.94
CA THR A 10 -0.94 -2.02 -3.66
C THR A 10 0.42 -1.35 -3.86
N LEU A 11 0.69 -0.86 -5.08
CA LEU A 11 1.88 -0.04 -5.41
C LEU A 11 2.05 1.13 -4.42
N PHE A 12 0.94 1.69 -3.97
CA PHE A 12 0.87 2.73 -2.95
C PHE A 12 1.52 2.33 -1.63
N MET A 13 1.08 1.22 -1.03
CA MET A 13 1.59 0.83 0.28
C MET A 13 3.07 0.40 0.17
N ARG A 14 3.46 -0.12 -1.01
CA ARG A 14 4.86 -0.41 -1.31
C ARG A 14 5.72 0.86 -1.36
N MET A 15 5.30 1.90 -2.09
CA MET A 15 6.03 3.18 -2.12
C MET A 15 6.07 3.85 -0.75
N PHE A 16 4.95 3.84 -0.02
CA PHE A 16 4.89 4.43 1.32
C PHE A 16 5.82 3.70 2.30
N LEU A 17 5.78 2.36 2.36
CA LEU A 17 6.67 1.57 3.21
C LEU A 17 8.13 1.70 2.82
N LEU A 18 8.44 1.82 1.52
CA LEU A 18 9.80 2.07 1.06
C LEU A 18 10.31 3.43 1.53
N ILE A 19 9.53 4.49 1.33
CA ILE A 19 9.92 5.85 1.74
C ILE A 19 10.04 5.93 3.27
N ALA A 20 9.04 5.40 3.99
CA ALA A 20 9.05 5.37 5.45
C ALA A 20 10.21 4.53 6.00
N GLY A 21 10.46 3.35 5.42
CA GLY A 21 11.57 2.47 5.79
C GLY A 21 12.93 3.10 5.52
N LEU A 22 13.13 3.71 4.35
CA LEU A 22 14.36 4.43 3.99
C LEU A 22 14.65 5.55 4.99
N LEU A 23 13.61 6.25 5.44
CA LEU A 23 13.74 7.34 6.40
C LEU A 23 14.05 6.88 7.82
N VAL A 24 13.38 5.84 8.29
CA VAL A 24 13.70 5.24 9.59
C VAL A 24 15.15 4.72 9.58
N LEU A 25 15.55 4.05 8.50
CA LEU A 25 16.92 3.58 8.32
C LEU A 25 17.92 4.74 8.31
N SER A 26 17.63 5.82 7.59
CA SER A 26 18.43 7.05 7.60
C SER A 26 18.55 7.62 9.01
N GLN A 27 17.46 7.61 9.79
CA GLN A 27 17.48 8.16 11.14
C GLN A 27 18.30 7.30 12.11
N ILE A 28 18.20 5.98 12.00
CA ILE A 28 19.03 5.03 12.75
C ILE A 28 20.50 5.24 12.37
N ALA A 29 20.81 5.36 11.08
CA ALA A 29 22.17 5.59 10.60
C ALA A 29 22.76 6.91 11.13
N VAL A 30 21.98 7.99 11.12
CA VAL A 30 22.39 9.29 11.67
C VAL A 30 22.59 9.21 13.19
N TYR A 31 21.70 8.54 13.92
CA TYR A 31 21.85 8.33 15.37
C TYR A 31 23.13 7.54 15.69
N TRP A 32 23.37 6.44 14.97
CA TRP A 32 24.58 5.64 15.09
C TRP A 32 25.84 6.43 14.78
N PHE A 33 25.81 7.19 13.68
CA PHE A 33 26.91 8.07 13.29
C PHE A 33 27.21 9.08 14.40
N PHE A 34 26.20 9.73 14.99
CA PHE A 34 26.42 10.69 16.07
C PHE A 34 27.03 10.06 17.33
N ASN A 35 26.53 8.89 17.74
CA ASN A 35 27.04 8.20 18.92
C ASN A 35 28.51 7.79 18.76
N ILE A 36 28.86 7.26 17.59
CA ILE A 36 30.23 6.82 17.28
C ILE A 36 31.17 8.01 17.04
N TYR A 37 30.75 9.01 16.27
CA TYR A 37 31.65 10.04 15.75
C TYR A 37 31.65 11.36 16.54
N GLN A 38 30.68 11.63 17.42
CA GLN A 38 30.70 12.86 18.23
C GLN A 38 30.85 12.62 19.74
N ILE A 39 30.16 11.65 20.32
CA ILE A 39 30.17 11.46 21.79
C ILE A 39 31.46 10.78 22.25
N ASN A 40 31.79 9.62 21.69
CA ASN A 40 32.98 8.85 22.05
C ASN A 40 34.30 9.62 21.89
N PRO A 41 34.59 10.25 20.72
CA PRO A 41 35.87 10.94 20.55
C PRO A 41 35.97 12.20 21.42
N ARG A 42 34.87 12.92 21.69
CA ARG A 42 34.90 14.06 22.63
C ARG A 42 35.13 13.62 24.06
N ALA A 43 34.46 12.56 24.51
CA ALA A 43 34.69 12.00 25.85
C ALA A 43 36.15 11.53 26.02
N GLU A 44 36.71 10.92 24.99
CA GLU A 44 38.11 10.48 24.98
C GLU A 44 39.09 11.67 24.99
N MET A 45 38.83 12.70 24.19
CA MET A 45 39.62 13.94 24.19
C MET A 45 39.61 14.61 25.57
N LEU A 46 38.43 14.79 26.19
CA LEU A 46 38.30 15.35 27.52
C LEU A 46 39.01 14.50 28.57
N ALA A 47 38.84 13.18 28.53
CA ALA A 47 39.50 12.27 29.45
C ALA A 47 41.03 12.35 29.36
N ARG A 48 41.58 12.39 28.13
CA ARG A 48 43.02 12.54 27.91
C ARG A 48 43.54 13.89 28.41
N GLN A 49 42.85 14.98 28.09
CA GLN A 49 43.22 16.33 28.55
C GLN A 49 43.21 16.41 30.08
N TRP A 50 42.13 15.97 30.73
CA TRP A 50 42.02 15.98 32.19
C TRP A 50 43.04 15.06 32.86
N ALA A 51 43.30 13.89 32.28
CA ALA A 51 44.30 12.97 32.80
C ALA A 51 45.71 13.59 32.75
N GLN A 52 46.06 14.26 31.64
CA GLN A 52 47.32 14.98 31.50
C GLN A 52 47.42 16.11 32.52
N THR A 53 46.39 16.94 32.67
CA THR A 53 46.38 18.03 33.65
C THR A 53 46.56 17.51 35.07
N LEU A 54 45.85 16.45 35.45
CA LEU A 54 45.98 15.84 36.77
C LEU A 54 47.39 15.27 36.99
N THR A 55 47.96 14.61 35.99
CA THR A 55 49.32 14.05 36.08
C THR A 55 50.36 15.15 36.28
N ILE A 56 50.26 16.25 35.52
CA ILE A 56 51.17 17.39 35.63
C ILE A 56 51.03 18.04 37.01
N VAL A 57 49.81 18.34 37.44
CA VAL A 57 49.58 19.01 38.74
C VAL A 57 50.01 18.13 39.91
N ALA A 58 49.79 16.81 39.84
CA ALA A 58 50.23 15.88 40.88
C ALA A 58 51.75 15.76 41.00
N ALA A 59 52.49 16.07 39.93
CA ALA A 59 53.95 16.06 39.92
C ALA A 59 54.57 17.37 40.46
N LEU A 60 53.78 18.44 40.65
CA LEU A 60 54.27 19.73 41.13
C LEU A 60 54.49 19.72 42.65
N GLN A 61 55.56 20.38 43.09
CA GLN A 61 55.80 20.61 44.52
C GLN A 61 54.89 21.75 45.06
N PRO A 62 54.53 21.75 46.35
CA PRO A 62 53.65 22.77 46.95
C PRO A 62 54.10 24.23 46.69
N ALA A 63 55.41 24.49 46.71
CA ALA A 63 55.96 25.82 46.41
C ALA A 63 55.75 26.25 44.94
N GLN A 64 55.79 25.31 43.99
CA GLN A 64 55.54 25.55 42.57
C GLN A 64 54.05 25.76 42.30
N VAL A 65 53.19 25.04 43.02
CA VAL A 65 51.72 25.18 42.95
C VAL A 65 51.30 26.58 43.40
N GLU A 66 51.93 27.13 44.44
CA GLU A 66 51.67 28.50 44.91
C GLU A 66 52.11 29.54 43.87
N ALA A 67 53.33 29.41 43.34
CA ALA A 67 53.90 30.34 42.37
C ALA A 67 53.15 30.36 41.02
N LEU A 68 52.54 29.24 40.63
CA LEU A 68 51.80 29.12 39.36
C LEU A 68 50.28 29.33 39.53
N ARG A 69 49.79 29.56 40.75
CA ARG A 69 48.35 29.66 41.04
C ARG A 69 47.66 30.73 40.21
N ASP A 70 48.22 31.94 40.17
CA ASP A 70 47.61 33.07 39.47
C ASP A 70 47.59 32.85 37.96
N ARG A 71 48.64 32.25 37.40
CA ARG A 71 48.71 31.88 35.97
C ARG A 71 47.71 30.78 35.62
N LEU A 72 47.60 29.76 36.46
CA LEU A 72 46.62 28.68 36.26
C LEU A 72 45.18 29.22 36.35
N GLN A 73 44.91 30.17 37.25
CA GLN A 73 43.61 30.83 37.33
C GLN A 73 43.29 31.66 36.09
N GLN A 74 44.28 32.35 35.52
CA GLN A 74 44.12 33.08 34.25
C GLN A 74 43.81 32.14 33.08
N GLU A 75 44.37 30.92 33.08
CA GLU A 75 44.06 29.84 32.14
C GLU A 75 42.77 29.06 32.49
N GLY A 76 41.99 29.53 33.47
CA GLY A 76 40.69 28.94 33.83
C GLY A 76 40.78 27.67 34.71
N MET A 77 41.95 27.35 35.26
CA MET A 77 42.17 26.25 36.21
C MET A 77 42.26 26.79 37.64
N THR A 78 41.45 26.23 38.55
CA THR A 78 41.47 26.64 39.96
C THR A 78 41.91 25.51 40.87
N LEU A 79 43.01 25.72 41.59
CA LEU A 79 43.54 24.76 42.55
C LEU A 79 42.91 24.98 43.91
N ARG A 80 42.41 23.92 44.55
CA ARG A 80 41.92 23.94 45.94
C ARG A 80 42.42 22.72 46.71
N SER A 81 42.41 22.83 48.04
CA SER A 81 42.65 21.67 48.91
C SER A 81 41.59 20.60 48.69
N GLY A 82 42.01 19.34 48.52
CA GLY A 82 41.13 18.21 48.23
C GLY A 82 40.04 17.97 49.27
N ALA A 83 40.31 18.34 50.54
CA ALA A 83 39.34 18.24 51.64
C ALA A 83 38.26 19.35 51.62
N ALA A 84 38.54 20.47 50.93
CA ALA A 84 37.64 21.62 50.86
C ALA A 84 36.64 21.55 49.69
N VAL A 85 36.79 20.57 48.81
CA VAL A 85 35.96 20.42 47.61
C VAL A 85 34.72 19.58 47.90
N ARG A 86 33.55 20.07 47.47
CA ARG A 86 32.27 19.36 47.50
C ARG A 86 31.64 19.39 46.11
N GLY A 87 30.93 18.32 45.76
CA GLY A 87 30.22 18.21 44.49
C GLY A 87 29.50 16.88 44.36
N HIS A 88 28.82 16.68 43.23
CA HIS A 88 28.03 15.49 42.95
C HIS A 88 28.69 14.65 41.85
N SER A 89 28.38 13.35 41.82
CA SER A 89 28.77 12.49 40.70
C SER A 89 28.13 12.98 39.38
N PRO A 90 28.83 12.85 38.25
CA PRO A 90 28.31 13.29 36.95
C PRO A 90 27.06 12.49 36.56
N ASN A 91 25.98 13.18 36.18
CA ASN A 91 24.73 12.58 35.68
C ASN A 91 24.60 12.63 34.15
N VAL A 92 25.57 13.25 33.44
CA VAL A 92 25.55 13.39 31.98
C VAL A 92 26.41 12.30 31.33
N ALA A 93 25.88 11.65 30.28
CA ALA A 93 26.52 10.52 29.60
C ALA A 93 27.96 10.79 29.12
N ILE A 94 28.23 12.00 28.60
CA ILE A 94 29.58 12.39 28.15
C ILE A 94 30.58 12.48 29.30
N LEU A 95 30.17 13.00 30.46
CA LEU A 95 31.01 13.12 31.66
C LEU A 95 31.24 11.76 32.32
N GLN A 96 30.23 10.88 32.33
CA GLN A 96 30.37 9.50 32.81
C GLN A 96 31.32 8.70 31.92
N THR A 97 31.19 8.82 30.60
CA THR A 97 32.10 8.17 29.64
C THR A 97 33.52 8.73 29.78
N ALA A 98 33.68 10.05 29.93
CA ALA A 98 34.98 10.67 30.16
C ALA A 98 35.60 10.23 31.49
N LEU A 99 34.83 10.14 32.58
CA LEU A 99 35.29 9.61 33.87
C LEU A 99 35.71 8.14 33.76
N ALA A 100 34.94 7.31 33.06
CA ALA A 100 35.29 5.92 32.82
C ALA A 100 36.62 5.79 32.06
N ARG A 101 36.83 6.59 31.02
CA ARG A 101 38.08 6.65 30.27
C ARG A 101 39.24 7.22 31.09
N MET A 102 38.99 8.25 31.90
CA MET A 102 39.99 8.84 32.79
C MET A 102 40.46 7.82 33.84
N ARG A 103 39.54 7.02 34.41
CA ARG A 103 39.87 5.91 35.33
C ARG A 103 40.68 4.81 34.67
N GLN A 104 40.50 4.57 33.37
CA GLN A 104 41.36 3.64 32.61
C GLN A 104 42.80 4.16 32.48
N LEU A 105 42.99 5.48 32.40
CA LEU A 105 44.31 6.10 32.24
C LEU A 105 45.05 6.33 33.58
N LEU A 106 44.33 6.75 34.62
CA LEU A 106 44.92 7.16 35.92
C LEU A 106 44.68 6.16 37.07
N GLY A 107 43.85 5.15 36.85
CA GLY A 107 43.44 4.17 37.87
C GLY A 107 42.03 4.41 38.44
N PRO A 108 41.46 3.40 39.12
CA PRO A 108 40.05 3.38 39.52
C PRO A 108 39.69 4.41 40.61
N GLN A 109 40.68 4.94 41.32
CA GLN A 109 40.50 5.92 42.40
C GLN A 109 40.30 7.35 41.90
N ALA A 110 40.49 7.60 40.59
CA ALA A 110 40.26 8.91 40.02
C ALA A 110 38.78 9.30 40.12
N GLU A 111 38.53 10.53 40.56
CA GLU A 111 37.19 11.04 40.77
C GLU A 111 36.97 12.38 40.07
N LEU A 112 35.74 12.53 39.60
CA LEU A 112 35.22 13.72 38.96
C LEU A 112 33.97 14.13 39.73
N LEU A 113 34.01 15.31 40.33
CA LEU A 113 32.89 15.91 41.05
C LEU A 113 32.39 17.13 40.29
N VAL A 114 31.08 17.26 40.15
CA VAL A 114 30.44 18.38 39.47
C VAL A 114 29.85 19.34 40.49
N ASP A 115 30.24 20.60 40.38
CA ASP A 115 29.72 21.74 41.15
C ASP A 115 28.83 22.58 40.22
N TYR A 116 27.55 22.21 40.12
CA TYR A 116 26.58 22.88 39.24
C TYR A 116 26.39 24.38 39.56
N PRO A 117 26.26 24.81 40.84
CA PRO A 117 26.08 26.23 41.18
C PRO A 117 27.18 27.14 40.65
N HIS A 118 28.44 26.66 40.63
CA HIS A 118 29.59 27.44 40.16
C HIS A 118 30.03 27.08 38.74
N GLY A 119 29.34 26.13 38.08
CA GLY A 119 29.66 25.68 36.72
C GLY A 119 31.06 25.11 36.59
N ARG A 120 31.53 24.33 37.57
CA ARG A 120 32.89 23.76 37.59
C ARG A 120 32.89 22.26 37.81
N ILE A 121 33.94 21.63 37.29
CA ILE A 121 34.28 20.25 37.58
C ILE A 121 35.53 20.23 38.43
N TRP A 122 35.49 19.51 39.53
CA TRP A 122 36.65 19.20 40.34
C TRP A 122 37.17 17.81 40.01
N LEU A 123 38.45 17.76 39.65
CA LEU A 123 39.17 16.56 39.28
C LEU A 123 40.17 16.22 40.39
N ARG A 124 40.23 14.94 40.80
CA ARG A 124 41.20 14.43 41.77
C ARG A 124 41.70 13.03 41.41
N LEU A 125 42.97 12.74 41.71
CA LEU A 125 43.55 11.41 41.47
C LEU A 125 43.03 10.35 42.45
N SER A 126 42.76 10.75 43.69
CA SER A 126 42.19 9.89 44.71
C SER A 126 41.43 10.73 45.75
N PRO A 127 40.53 10.13 46.54
CA PRO A 127 39.84 10.83 47.62
C PRO A 127 40.79 11.44 48.67
N ALA A 128 41.99 10.86 48.81
CA ALA A 128 43.02 11.29 49.75
C ALA A 128 44.00 12.32 49.16
N SER A 129 43.84 12.72 47.88
CA SER A 129 44.77 13.66 47.25
C SER A 129 44.68 15.04 47.91
N PRO A 130 45.80 15.67 48.29
CA PRO A 130 45.81 16.95 48.98
C PRO A 130 45.33 18.12 48.11
N LEU A 131 45.35 17.96 46.78
CA LEU A 131 44.99 18.98 45.80
C LEU A 131 43.90 18.47 44.87
N ALA A 132 42.94 19.35 44.58
CA ALA A 132 41.90 19.16 43.57
C ALA A 132 42.01 20.25 42.51
N VAL A 133 41.86 19.86 41.24
CA VAL A 133 41.92 20.76 40.10
C VAL A 133 40.50 21.06 39.63
N GLY A 134 40.09 22.32 39.75
CA GLY A 134 38.84 22.84 39.25
C GLY A 134 39.01 23.31 37.81
N VAL A 135 38.20 22.80 36.90
CA VAL A 135 38.13 23.22 35.49
C VAL A 135 36.70 23.70 35.22
N ALA A 136 36.53 24.63 34.28
CA ALA A 136 35.20 25.02 33.83
C ALA A 136 34.40 23.79 33.34
N LEU A 137 33.12 23.71 33.72
CA LEU A 137 32.21 22.71 33.19
C LEU A 137 32.17 22.88 31.66
N PRO A 138 32.54 21.87 30.86
CA PRO A 138 32.48 21.97 29.42
C PRO A 138 31.03 22.31 29.06
N ALA A 139 30.85 23.35 28.24
CA ALA A 139 29.52 23.74 27.80
C ALA A 139 28.80 22.49 27.28
N PRO A 140 27.54 22.26 27.67
CA PRO A 140 26.79 21.14 27.13
C PRO A 140 26.88 21.26 25.61
N ALA A 141 27.29 20.19 24.95
CA ALA A 141 27.21 20.13 23.50
C ALA A 141 25.80 20.60 23.16
N ALA A 142 25.69 21.69 22.39
CA ALA A 142 24.40 22.27 22.07
C ALA A 142 23.47 21.12 21.73
N LEU A 143 22.30 21.07 22.39
CA LEU A 143 21.29 20.07 22.08
C LEU A 143 21.24 19.94 20.56
N PRO A 144 21.03 18.74 20.01
CA PRO A 144 20.93 18.56 18.57
C PRO A 144 19.60 19.16 18.07
N LEU A 145 19.27 20.39 18.47
CA LEU A 145 18.19 21.26 18.03
C LEU A 145 18.07 21.29 16.51
N PRO A 146 19.17 21.34 15.72
CA PRO A 146 19.06 21.21 14.27
C PRO A 146 18.47 19.86 13.84
N TRP A 147 18.81 18.80 14.55
CA TRP A 147 18.41 17.43 14.24
C TRP A 147 17.00 17.10 14.71
N LEU A 148 16.60 17.58 15.88
CA LEU A 148 15.23 17.45 16.39
C LEU A 148 14.24 18.22 15.51
N LYS A 149 14.70 19.34 14.93
CA LYS A 149 13.97 20.06 13.88
C LYS A 149 13.91 19.26 12.58
N LEU A 150 15.03 18.70 12.11
CA LEU A 150 15.06 17.86 10.90
C LEU A 150 14.14 16.63 11.02
N THR A 151 14.16 15.93 12.15
CA THR A 151 13.27 14.78 12.39
C THR A 151 11.81 15.17 12.44
N ALA A 152 11.48 16.27 13.13
CA ALA A 152 10.11 16.77 13.19
C ALA A 152 9.59 17.17 11.80
N ILE A 153 10.42 17.86 11.00
CA ILE A 153 10.07 18.24 9.61
C ILE A 153 9.80 17.00 8.77
N VAL A 154 10.70 16.01 8.80
CA VAL A 154 10.55 14.77 8.04
C VAL A 154 9.28 14.00 8.45
N LEU A 155 9.03 13.84 9.75
CA LEU A 155 7.83 13.15 10.25
C LEU A 155 6.55 13.87 9.82
N LEU A 156 6.53 15.20 9.90
CA LEU A 156 5.40 16.01 9.50
C LEU A 156 5.17 15.94 7.99
N SER A 157 6.24 15.96 7.20
CA SER A 157 6.18 15.76 5.75
C SER A 157 5.63 14.39 5.38
N LEU A 158 6.00 13.33 6.12
CA LEU A 158 5.49 11.98 5.87
C LEU A 158 4.02 11.85 6.22
N LEU A 159 3.62 12.42 7.34
CA LEU A 159 2.23 12.44 7.74
C LEU A 159 1.38 13.20 6.72
N GLY A 160 1.88 14.36 6.25
CA GLY A 160 1.27 15.11 5.16
C GLY A 160 1.14 14.29 3.87
N ALA A 161 2.23 13.67 3.41
CA ALA A 161 2.23 12.82 2.21
C ALA A 161 1.25 11.64 2.34
N PHE A 162 1.25 10.97 3.49
CA PHE A 162 0.32 9.87 3.78
C PHE A 162 -1.13 10.31 3.69
N LEU A 163 -1.48 11.43 4.34
CA LEU A 163 -2.85 11.94 4.36
C LEU A 163 -3.31 12.38 2.97
N THR A 164 -2.47 13.09 2.21
CA THR A 164 -2.79 13.55 0.85
C THR A 164 -3.01 12.37 -0.09
N VAL A 165 -2.10 11.39 -0.10
CA VAL A 165 -2.23 10.25 -1.02
C VAL A 165 -3.41 9.37 -0.62
N ARG A 166 -3.66 9.16 0.68
CA ARG A 166 -4.85 8.42 1.17
C ARG A 166 -6.15 9.07 0.69
N GLN A 167 -6.21 10.40 0.63
CA GLN A 167 -7.38 11.13 0.11
C GLN A 167 -7.60 10.91 -1.39
N VAL A 168 -6.55 10.67 -2.19
CA VAL A 168 -6.65 10.48 -3.65
C VAL A 168 -6.77 9.01 -4.06
N ALA A 169 -5.98 8.11 -3.47
CA ALA A 169 -5.93 6.71 -3.88
C ALA A 169 -7.18 5.91 -3.50
N ARG A 170 -7.80 6.23 -2.35
CA ARG A 170 -9.00 5.56 -1.87
C ARG A 170 -10.21 5.74 -2.81
N PRO A 171 -10.55 6.95 -3.27
CA PRO A 171 -11.65 7.12 -4.25
C PRO A 171 -11.34 6.48 -5.61
N LEU A 172 -10.08 6.50 -6.09
CA LEU A 172 -9.71 5.83 -7.35
C LEU A 172 -9.93 4.32 -7.30
N THR A 173 -9.53 3.67 -6.20
CA THR A 173 -9.75 2.22 -6.02
C THR A 173 -11.24 1.89 -6.00
N ARG A 174 -12.07 2.77 -5.41
CA ARG A 174 -13.53 2.60 -5.41
C ARG A 174 -14.13 2.72 -6.81
N LEU A 175 -13.66 3.69 -7.61
CA LEU A 175 -14.09 3.85 -9.01
C LEU A 175 -13.78 2.58 -9.82
N MET A 176 -12.58 2.02 -9.68
CA MET A 176 -12.20 0.78 -10.37
C MET A 176 -13.09 -0.40 -9.97
N ASN A 177 -13.31 -0.60 -8.67
CA ASN A 177 -14.17 -1.70 -8.19
C ASN A 177 -15.61 -1.58 -8.70
N SER A 178 -16.15 -0.36 -8.83
CA SER A 178 -17.50 -0.16 -9.37
C SER A 178 -17.64 -0.56 -10.84
N VAL A 179 -16.58 -0.43 -11.64
CA VAL A 179 -16.57 -0.92 -13.03
C VAL A 179 -16.55 -2.45 -13.07
N GLU A 180 -15.75 -3.10 -12.22
CA GLU A 180 -15.65 -4.57 -12.19
C GLU A 180 -16.96 -5.26 -11.78
N HIS A 181 -17.82 -4.58 -11.02
CA HIS A 181 -19.11 -5.10 -10.58
C HIS A 181 -20.27 -4.59 -11.46
N MET A 182 -19.98 -3.78 -12.47
CA MET A 182 -20.95 -3.29 -13.43
C MET A 182 -21.51 -4.45 -14.26
N GLY A 183 -22.82 -4.67 -14.19
CA GLY A 183 -23.51 -5.77 -14.86
C GLY A 183 -23.81 -7.00 -13.99
N ARG A 184 -23.26 -7.09 -12.77
CA ARG A 184 -23.66 -8.11 -11.76
C ARG A 184 -24.80 -7.64 -10.86
N GLU A 185 -24.83 -6.34 -10.57
CA GLU A 185 -25.81 -5.72 -9.69
C GLU A 185 -26.74 -4.82 -10.50
N ASP A 186 -28.05 -4.94 -10.27
CA ASP A 186 -29.08 -4.06 -10.79
C ASP A 186 -29.87 -3.45 -9.61
N PRO A 187 -29.81 -2.12 -9.37
CA PRO A 187 -29.12 -1.07 -10.14
C PRO A 187 -27.59 -1.05 -9.94
N PRO A 188 -26.83 -0.37 -10.84
CA PRO A 188 -25.36 -0.35 -10.78
C PRO A 188 -24.83 0.30 -9.49
N PRO A 189 -23.69 -0.19 -8.94
CA PRO A 189 -23.12 0.32 -7.71
C PRO A 189 -22.65 1.78 -7.85
N THR A 190 -23.02 2.62 -6.88
CA THR A 190 -22.67 4.05 -6.89
C THR A 190 -21.41 4.35 -6.09
N VAL A 191 -20.60 5.30 -6.58
CA VAL A 191 -19.38 5.72 -5.90
C VAL A 191 -19.68 6.89 -4.97
N PRO A 192 -19.26 6.85 -3.69
CA PRO A 192 -19.54 7.92 -2.73
C PRO A 192 -18.93 9.27 -3.17
N GLU A 193 -19.75 10.31 -3.24
CA GLU A 193 -19.38 11.67 -3.65
C GLU A 193 -18.74 12.46 -2.49
N THR A 194 -17.67 11.90 -1.92
CA THR A 194 -17.00 12.41 -0.71
C THR A 194 -15.56 12.79 -0.99
N GLY A 195 -15.06 13.79 -0.25
CA GLY A 195 -13.67 14.25 -0.34
C GLY A 195 -13.54 15.65 -0.97
N PRO A 196 -12.32 15.99 -1.45
CA PRO A 196 -12.03 17.28 -2.08
C PRO A 196 -12.96 17.58 -3.27
N ALA A 197 -13.13 18.87 -3.58
CA ALA A 197 -14.07 19.33 -4.61
C ALA A 197 -13.85 18.65 -5.97
N ASP A 198 -12.60 18.43 -6.38
CA ASP A 198 -12.26 17.79 -7.66
C ASP A 198 -12.62 16.29 -7.67
N ILE A 199 -12.35 15.59 -6.56
CA ILE A 199 -12.71 14.19 -6.38
C ILE A 199 -14.22 14.02 -6.37
N ARG A 200 -14.94 14.93 -5.70
CA ARG A 200 -16.40 14.93 -5.69
C ARG A 200 -16.95 15.16 -7.10
N ARG A 201 -16.43 16.15 -7.84
CA ARG A 201 -16.81 16.41 -9.24
C ARG A 201 -16.57 15.19 -10.13
N LEU A 202 -15.43 14.52 -9.99
CA LEU A 202 -15.12 13.29 -10.72
C LEU A 202 -16.11 12.17 -10.37
N ALA A 203 -16.38 11.95 -9.08
CA ALA A 203 -17.33 10.95 -8.62
C ALA A 203 -18.75 11.22 -9.14
N THR A 204 -19.23 12.46 -9.09
CA THR A 204 -20.53 12.85 -9.65
C THR A 204 -20.60 12.58 -11.17
N ARG A 205 -19.57 12.95 -11.93
CA ARG A 205 -19.50 12.70 -13.38
C ARG A 205 -19.44 11.21 -13.71
N PHE A 206 -18.68 10.45 -12.93
CA PHE A 206 -18.59 9.01 -13.07
C PHE A 206 -19.93 8.32 -12.78
N ASN A 207 -20.59 8.68 -11.68
CA ASN A 207 -21.93 8.18 -11.35
C ASN A 207 -22.95 8.52 -12.46
N GLN A 208 -22.85 9.71 -13.06
CA GLN A 208 -23.70 10.07 -14.19
C GLN A 208 -23.44 9.15 -15.39
N LEU A 209 -22.17 8.94 -15.75
CA LEU A 209 -21.79 8.04 -16.84
C LEU A 209 -22.27 6.61 -16.59
N LEU A 210 -22.18 6.09 -15.36
CA LEU A 210 -22.74 4.77 -15.01
C LEU A 210 -24.25 4.71 -15.22
N ARG A 211 -24.99 5.76 -14.84
CA ARG A 211 -26.44 5.85 -15.06
C ARG A 211 -26.78 5.90 -16.56
N ASP A 212 -26.06 6.72 -17.32
CA ASP A 212 -26.29 6.90 -18.75
C ASP A 212 -26.04 5.58 -19.51
N LEU A 213 -24.94 4.88 -19.21
CA LEU A 213 -24.66 3.55 -19.77
C LEU A 213 -25.75 2.53 -19.43
N TYR A 214 -26.19 2.52 -18.17
CA TYR A 214 -27.25 1.61 -17.74
C TYR A 214 -28.59 1.90 -18.44
N GLN A 215 -28.95 3.17 -18.64
CA GLN A 215 -30.14 3.53 -19.40
C GLN A 215 -30.02 3.15 -20.87
N LEU A 216 -28.89 3.43 -21.51
CA LEU A 216 -28.63 3.01 -22.90
C LEU A 216 -28.76 1.49 -23.07
N TRP A 217 -28.33 0.70 -22.08
CA TRP A 217 -28.53 -0.75 -22.10
C TRP A 217 -30.00 -1.14 -21.95
N LYS A 218 -30.74 -0.53 -21.03
CA LYS A 218 -32.19 -0.77 -20.87
C LYS A 218 -32.98 -0.39 -22.12
N GLU A 219 -32.68 0.76 -22.72
CA GLU A 219 -33.32 1.22 -23.96
C GLU A 219 -33.05 0.25 -25.11
N ARG A 220 -31.81 -0.21 -25.26
CA ARG A 220 -31.46 -1.22 -26.27
C ARG A 220 -32.27 -2.50 -26.10
N GLU A 221 -32.39 -3.00 -24.88
CA GLU A 221 -33.15 -4.21 -24.56
C GLU A 221 -34.66 -4.04 -24.88
N LEU A 222 -35.24 -2.90 -24.50
CA LEU A 222 -36.64 -2.58 -24.77
C LEU A 222 -36.93 -2.51 -26.28
N VAL A 223 -36.05 -1.86 -27.04
CA VAL A 223 -36.17 -1.76 -28.51
C VAL A 223 -36.12 -3.13 -29.16
N LEU A 224 -35.23 -4.01 -28.71
CA LEU A 224 -35.07 -5.36 -29.26
C LEU A 224 -36.33 -6.22 -29.04
N VAL A 225 -36.96 -6.10 -27.86
CA VAL A 225 -38.22 -6.80 -27.57
C VAL A 225 -39.39 -6.21 -28.37
N GLY A 226 -39.51 -4.88 -28.42
CA GLY A 226 -40.60 -4.19 -29.11
C GLY A 226 -40.59 -4.43 -30.63
N VAL A 227 -39.44 -4.24 -31.28
CA VAL A 227 -39.29 -4.45 -32.73
C VAL A 227 -39.66 -5.89 -33.12
N SER A 228 -39.30 -6.86 -32.30
CA SER A 228 -39.57 -8.27 -32.61
C SER A 228 -41.04 -8.64 -32.47
N HIS A 229 -41.73 -8.08 -31.48
CA HIS A 229 -43.17 -8.22 -31.35
C HIS A 229 -43.91 -7.61 -32.57
N ASP A 230 -43.46 -6.44 -33.00
CA ASP A 230 -44.05 -5.70 -34.12
C ASP A 230 -43.77 -6.34 -35.47
N LEU A 231 -42.67 -7.10 -35.63
CA LEU A 231 -42.38 -7.89 -36.83
C LEU A 231 -43.15 -9.22 -36.89
N ARG A 232 -43.43 -9.86 -35.74
CA ARG A 232 -44.17 -11.13 -35.71
C ARG A 232 -45.62 -10.98 -36.14
N THR A 233 -46.23 -9.83 -35.87
CA THR A 233 -47.63 -9.53 -36.25
C THR A 233 -47.87 -9.51 -37.77
N PRO A 234 -47.12 -8.74 -38.59
CA PRO A 234 -47.26 -8.76 -40.05
C PRO A 234 -46.82 -10.10 -40.66
N LEU A 235 -45.80 -10.78 -40.12
CA LEU A 235 -45.42 -12.13 -40.57
C LEU A 235 -46.53 -13.16 -40.37
N THR A 236 -47.19 -13.12 -39.21
CA THR A 236 -48.36 -13.98 -38.93
C THR A 236 -49.51 -13.68 -39.89
N ARG A 237 -49.76 -12.40 -40.20
CA ARG A 237 -50.77 -11.99 -41.18
C ARG A 237 -50.42 -12.45 -42.60
N LEU A 238 -49.16 -12.34 -43.02
CA LEU A 238 -48.69 -12.85 -44.32
C LEU A 238 -48.86 -14.36 -44.42
N ARG A 239 -48.53 -15.09 -43.35
CA ARG A 239 -48.77 -16.54 -43.27
C ARG A 239 -50.25 -16.88 -43.40
N LEU A 240 -51.13 -16.20 -42.65
CA LEU A 240 -52.57 -16.39 -42.74
C LEU A 240 -53.13 -16.01 -44.13
N ALA A 241 -52.62 -14.95 -44.76
CA ALA A 241 -52.99 -14.56 -46.11
C ALA A 241 -52.60 -15.64 -47.14
N ALA A 242 -51.43 -16.28 -46.95
CA ALA A 242 -50.98 -17.38 -47.79
C ALA A 242 -51.86 -18.64 -47.64
N GLU A 243 -52.53 -18.85 -46.50
CA GLU A 243 -53.48 -19.96 -46.32
C GLU A 243 -54.75 -19.84 -47.20
N PHE A 244 -55.08 -18.64 -47.70
CA PHE A 244 -56.19 -18.43 -48.63
C PHE A 244 -55.83 -18.71 -50.10
N LEU A 245 -54.55 -18.98 -50.40
CA LEU A 245 -54.14 -19.42 -51.73
C LEU A 245 -54.55 -20.89 -51.95
N PRO A 246 -54.84 -21.29 -53.21
CA PRO A 246 -55.14 -22.69 -53.53
C PRO A 246 -54.06 -23.64 -53.02
N SER A 247 -54.48 -24.81 -52.54
CA SER A 247 -53.59 -25.81 -51.92
C SER A 247 -52.40 -26.21 -52.82
N ASP A 248 -52.62 -26.19 -54.14
CA ASP A 248 -51.68 -26.63 -55.17
C ASP A 248 -50.84 -25.47 -55.73
N SER A 249 -50.95 -24.27 -55.13
CA SER A 249 -50.18 -23.08 -55.53
C SER A 249 -48.72 -23.20 -55.08
N GLU A 250 -47.80 -23.26 -56.03
CA GLU A 250 -46.35 -23.19 -55.78
C GLU A 250 -45.98 -21.91 -55.00
N ALA A 251 -46.66 -20.79 -55.30
CA ALA A 251 -46.49 -19.52 -54.61
C ALA A 251 -46.91 -19.57 -53.12
N ARG A 252 -47.87 -20.43 -52.74
CA ARG A 252 -48.23 -20.64 -51.31
C ARG A 252 -47.06 -21.27 -50.56
N GLY A 253 -46.44 -22.29 -51.17
CA GLY A 253 -45.26 -22.97 -50.61
C GLY A 253 -44.10 -22.01 -50.41
N GLU A 254 -43.77 -21.22 -51.43
CA GLU A 254 -42.67 -20.23 -51.36
C GLU A 254 -42.91 -19.13 -50.31
N ILE A 255 -44.13 -18.57 -50.23
CA ILE A 255 -44.45 -17.53 -49.25
C ILE A 255 -44.35 -18.07 -47.82
N VAL A 256 -44.88 -19.27 -47.57
CA VAL A 256 -44.81 -19.91 -46.24
C VAL A 256 -43.36 -20.24 -45.86
N ALA A 257 -42.54 -20.69 -46.81
CA ALA A 257 -41.12 -20.95 -46.58
C ALA A 257 -40.35 -19.67 -46.25
N ASN A 258 -40.53 -18.59 -47.02
CA ASN A 258 -39.89 -17.29 -46.78
C ASN A 258 -40.29 -16.68 -45.43
N VAL A 259 -41.57 -16.75 -45.06
CA VAL A 259 -42.04 -16.27 -43.74
C VAL A 259 -41.40 -17.08 -42.60
N ARG A 260 -41.28 -18.40 -42.76
CA ARG A 260 -40.63 -19.27 -41.76
C ARG A 260 -39.14 -18.94 -41.62
N GLU A 261 -38.46 -18.64 -42.72
CA GLU A 261 -37.05 -18.20 -42.71
C GLU A 261 -36.89 -16.86 -41.98
N MET A 262 -37.73 -15.88 -42.29
CA MET A 262 -37.72 -14.57 -41.61
C MET A 262 -38.00 -14.70 -40.10
N ASP A 263 -38.96 -15.55 -39.69
CA ASP A 263 -39.22 -15.85 -38.27
C ASP A 263 -37.97 -16.45 -37.59
N GLY A 264 -37.24 -17.33 -38.27
CA GLY A 264 -35.99 -17.92 -37.79
C GLY A 264 -34.88 -16.89 -37.58
N VAL A 265 -34.67 -16.00 -38.57
CA VAL A 265 -33.67 -14.91 -38.48
C VAL A 265 -33.99 -13.96 -37.32
N ILE A 266 -35.27 -13.59 -37.14
CA ILE A 266 -35.71 -12.72 -36.05
C ILE A 266 -35.50 -13.39 -34.69
N ALA A 267 -35.84 -14.68 -34.57
CA ALA A 267 -35.62 -15.44 -33.35
C ALA A 267 -34.13 -15.51 -32.98
N GLN A 268 -33.25 -15.75 -33.95
CA GLN A 268 -31.80 -15.82 -33.73
C GLN A 268 -31.21 -14.48 -33.30
N PHE A 269 -31.66 -13.38 -33.92
CA PHE A 269 -31.24 -12.02 -33.55
C PHE A 269 -31.71 -11.64 -32.14
N LEU A 270 -32.94 -12.00 -31.77
CA LEU A 270 -33.49 -11.81 -30.42
C LEU A 270 -32.73 -12.60 -29.35
N ASP A 271 -32.41 -13.84 -29.66
CA ASP A 271 -31.68 -14.72 -28.77
C ASP A 271 -30.26 -14.21 -28.52
N TYR A 272 -29.61 -13.70 -29.56
CA TYR A 272 -28.31 -13.02 -29.45
C TYR A 272 -28.40 -11.73 -28.63
N ALA A 273 -29.45 -10.92 -28.87
CA ALA A 273 -29.74 -9.70 -28.13
C ALA A 273 -29.93 -9.90 -26.63
N ARG A 274 -30.48 -11.05 -26.23
CA ARG A 274 -30.70 -11.44 -24.82
C ARG A 274 -29.49 -12.13 -24.19
N SER A 275 -28.64 -12.80 -24.99
CA SER A 275 -27.47 -13.50 -24.46
C SER A 275 -26.40 -12.52 -23.99
N GLY A 276 -26.29 -12.34 -22.68
CA GLY A 276 -25.23 -11.51 -22.07
C GLY A 276 -25.46 -11.09 -20.62
N ARG A 277 -26.67 -11.22 -20.07
CA ARG A 277 -27.00 -10.67 -18.74
C ARG A 277 -27.44 -11.69 -17.66
N GLU A 278 -27.74 -12.94 -18.00
CA GLU A 278 -28.50 -13.79 -17.06
C GLU A 278 -27.76 -15.01 -16.49
N GLU A 279 -26.60 -15.39 -17.02
CA GLU A 279 -25.96 -16.64 -16.61
C GLU A 279 -24.58 -16.45 -15.99
N GLU A 280 -24.44 -16.89 -14.74
CA GLU A 280 -23.17 -16.91 -14.03
C GLU A 280 -22.21 -17.94 -14.65
N LEU A 281 -20.93 -17.60 -14.71
CA LEU A 281 -19.86 -18.54 -15.03
C LEU A 281 -19.71 -19.54 -13.89
N GLY A 282 -20.17 -20.77 -14.11
CA GLY A 282 -20.16 -21.84 -13.12
C GLY A 282 -19.40 -23.08 -13.60
N PRO A 283 -18.79 -23.86 -12.70
CA PRO A 283 -18.19 -25.15 -13.06
C PRO A 283 -19.29 -26.11 -13.55
N GLY A 284 -19.10 -26.69 -14.74
CA GLY A 284 -20.06 -27.63 -15.33
C GLY A 284 -19.40 -28.83 -16.00
N ASP A 285 -20.19 -29.89 -16.22
CA ASP A 285 -19.80 -31.05 -17.03
C ASP A 285 -20.12 -30.78 -18.51
N LEU A 286 -19.08 -30.46 -19.27
CA LEU A 286 -19.21 -30.20 -20.71
C LEU A 286 -19.62 -31.45 -21.49
N ALA A 287 -19.18 -32.64 -21.08
CA ALA A 287 -19.51 -33.88 -21.76
C ALA A 287 -21.01 -34.19 -21.63
N GLN A 288 -21.57 -33.93 -20.45
CA GLN A 288 -23.01 -34.09 -20.20
C GLN A 288 -23.83 -33.13 -21.08
N LEU A 289 -23.45 -31.84 -21.11
CA LEU A 289 -24.14 -30.84 -21.92
C LEU A 289 -24.20 -31.23 -23.41
N LEU A 290 -23.07 -31.66 -23.98
CA LEU A 290 -22.98 -32.06 -25.39
C LEU A 290 -23.81 -33.32 -25.69
N ARG A 291 -23.84 -34.29 -24.77
CA ARG A 291 -24.68 -35.50 -24.89
C ARG A 291 -26.17 -35.13 -24.96
N GLU A 292 -26.63 -34.31 -24.02
CA GLU A 292 -28.03 -33.85 -23.97
C GLU A 292 -28.45 -33.03 -25.20
N LEU A 293 -27.51 -32.31 -25.84
CA LEU A 293 -27.77 -31.58 -27.08
C LEU A 293 -27.90 -32.51 -28.28
N VAL A 294 -26.97 -33.46 -28.44
CA VAL A 294 -27.00 -34.41 -29.58
C VAL A 294 -28.23 -35.32 -29.50
N GLU A 295 -28.60 -35.76 -28.30
CA GLU A 295 -29.76 -36.63 -28.08
C GLU A 295 -31.08 -35.95 -28.48
N ARG A 296 -31.16 -34.62 -28.35
CA ARG A 296 -32.32 -33.82 -28.82
C ARG A 296 -32.54 -33.84 -30.33
N TYR A 297 -31.50 -34.14 -31.12
CA TYR A 297 -31.55 -34.16 -32.59
C TYR A 297 -31.47 -35.58 -33.17
N HIS A 298 -31.49 -36.61 -32.32
CA HIS A 298 -31.33 -38.01 -32.70
C HIS A 298 -32.34 -38.46 -33.78
N ASP A 299 -33.56 -37.93 -33.76
CA ASP A 299 -34.62 -38.32 -34.71
C ASP A 299 -34.58 -37.54 -36.04
N GLN A 300 -33.77 -36.48 -36.15
CA GLN A 300 -33.78 -35.57 -37.30
C GLN A 300 -32.58 -35.77 -38.25
N THR A 301 -31.47 -36.35 -37.79
CA THR A 301 -30.23 -36.55 -38.58
C THR A 301 -29.28 -37.60 -37.98
N GLN A 302 -28.34 -38.11 -38.77
CA GLN A 302 -27.21 -38.95 -38.29
C GLN A 302 -26.10 -38.10 -37.64
N LEU A 303 -26.40 -37.44 -36.52
CA LEU A 303 -25.38 -36.76 -35.71
C LEU A 303 -24.59 -37.79 -34.90
N THR A 304 -23.26 -37.80 -35.06
CA THR A 304 -22.36 -38.67 -34.27
C THR A 304 -21.50 -37.83 -33.33
N LEU A 305 -21.61 -38.08 -32.03
CA LEU A 305 -20.80 -37.40 -31.01
C LEU A 305 -19.52 -38.18 -30.73
N HIS A 306 -18.36 -37.58 -31.03
CA HIS A 306 -17.05 -38.13 -30.70
C HIS A 306 -16.43 -37.39 -29.51
N LEU A 307 -16.38 -38.02 -28.34
CA LEU A 307 -15.71 -37.52 -27.15
C LEU A 307 -14.37 -38.26 -26.92
N PRO A 308 -13.36 -37.62 -26.29
CA PRO A 308 -12.14 -38.29 -25.87
C PRO A 308 -12.43 -39.47 -24.92
N ARG A 309 -11.54 -40.47 -24.89
CA ARG A 309 -11.64 -41.60 -23.94
C ARG A 309 -11.40 -41.17 -22.48
N GLU A 310 -10.67 -40.08 -22.29
CA GLU A 310 -10.41 -39.50 -20.97
C GLU A 310 -11.54 -38.53 -20.58
N PRO A 311 -11.94 -38.47 -19.31
CA PRO A 311 -12.98 -37.55 -18.86
C PRO A 311 -12.55 -36.10 -19.10
N LEU A 312 -13.46 -35.30 -19.67
CA LEU A 312 -13.22 -33.87 -19.87
C LEU A 312 -13.05 -33.18 -18.51
N PRO A 313 -12.12 -32.21 -18.40
CA PRO A 313 -11.95 -31.45 -17.17
C PRO A 313 -13.21 -30.62 -16.88
N THR A 314 -13.51 -30.40 -15.60
CA THR A 314 -14.55 -29.43 -15.20
C THR A 314 -14.09 -28.03 -15.58
N VAL A 315 -14.83 -27.38 -16.47
CA VAL A 315 -14.54 -26.01 -16.93
C VAL A 315 -15.66 -25.08 -16.48
N ALA A 316 -15.33 -23.83 -16.17
CA ALA A 316 -16.31 -22.81 -15.91
C ALA A 316 -16.87 -22.28 -17.25
N PHE A 317 -18.18 -22.42 -17.46
CA PHE A 317 -18.87 -21.91 -18.65
C PHE A 317 -20.27 -21.39 -18.27
N GLN A 318 -20.97 -20.80 -19.24
CA GLN A 318 -22.37 -20.40 -19.17
C GLN A 318 -23.20 -21.50 -19.86
N PRO A 319 -23.87 -22.41 -19.13
CA PRO A 319 -24.58 -23.56 -19.70
C PRO A 319 -25.55 -23.25 -20.85
N ILE A 320 -26.46 -22.30 -20.67
CA ILE A 320 -27.45 -21.88 -21.68
C ILE A 320 -26.73 -21.23 -22.87
N GLY A 321 -25.77 -20.35 -22.61
CA GLY A 321 -25.00 -19.67 -23.65
C GLY A 321 -24.21 -20.67 -24.53
N LEU A 322 -23.53 -21.63 -23.91
CA LEU A 322 -22.76 -22.65 -24.59
C LEU A 322 -23.65 -23.63 -25.35
N ALA A 323 -24.78 -24.04 -24.76
CA ALA A 323 -25.75 -24.90 -25.43
C ALA A 323 -26.27 -24.28 -26.72
N ARG A 324 -26.62 -22.98 -26.68
CA ARG A 324 -27.08 -22.23 -27.85
C ARG A 324 -25.99 -22.10 -28.92
N ALA A 325 -24.74 -21.83 -28.53
CA ALA A 325 -23.63 -21.75 -29.47
C ALA A 325 -23.42 -23.07 -30.22
N VAL A 326 -23.43 -24.19 -29.50
CA VAL A 326 -23.31 -25.53 -30.08
C VAL A 326 -24.51 -25.85 -30.96
N GLN A 327 -25.74 -25.53 -30.52
CA GLN A 327 -26.96 -25.73 -31.31
C GLN A 327 -26.90 -24.97 -32.65
N ASN A 328 -26.49 -23.71 -32.65
CA ASN A 328 -26.32 -22.93 -33.88
C ASN A 328 -25.31 -23.57 -34.85
N LEU A 329 -24.21 -24.14 -34.33
CA LEU A 329 -23.22 -24.83 -35.16
C LEU A 329 -23.78 -26.12 -35.75
N MET A 330 -24.53 -26.89 -34.96
CA MET A 330 -25.21 -28.11 -35.41
C MET A 330 -26.22 -27.77 -36.51
N GLU A 331 -27.08 -26.78 -36.29
CA GLU A 331 -28.08 -26.34 -37.28
C GLU A 331 -27.43 -25.85 -38.59
N ASN A 332 -26.31 -25.11 -38.50
CA ASN A 332 -25.55 -24.71 -39.69
C ASN A 332 -24.89 -25.90 -40.41
N ALA A 333 -24.47 -26.94 -39.71
CA ALA A 333 -23.87 -28.13 -40.32
C ALA A 333 -24.90 -29.05 -41.00
N MET A 334 -26.18 -28.93 -40.61
CA MET A 334 -27.29 -29.69 -41.17
C MET A 334 -27.96 -29.01 -42.38
N ARG A 335 -27.74 -27.70 -42.57
CA ARG A 335 -28.19 -26.93 -43.74
C ARG A 335 -27.27 -27.15 -44.93
#